data_AF-A0A7V9HSD2-F1
#
_entry.id   AF-A0A7V9HSD2-F1
#
_cell.length_a   1.000
_cell.length_b   1.000
_cell.length_c   1.000
_cell.angle_alpha   90.00
_cell.angle_beta   90.00
_cell.angle_gamma   90.00
#
_symmetry.space_group_name_H-M   'P 1'
#
loop_
_entity.id
_entity.type
_entity.pdbx_description
1 polymer ?
#
loop_
_entity_poly.entity_id
_entity_poly.type
_entity_poly.pdbx_seq_one_letter_code
_entity_poly.pdbx_strand_id
1 'polypeptide(L)'
;MSTTTGRGHGAAAHGGKPVGRRVKLPRGAQAPMKVFINGQEQVKGLDYTLHEGQIIFREPILKEDFSELGLVRKAMLGLGLVGSYQRNETVDVEYALGDRRHLGSDLTVLPD
;
A
#
# COMPACT_ATOMS: atom_id res chain seq x y z
N MET A 1 10.73 20.35 5.91
CA MET A 1 9.28 20.52 5.71
C MET A 1 8.80 19.34 4.88
N SER A 2 8.21 18.32 5.51
CA SER A 2 7.67 17.16 4.79
C SER A 2 6.33 17.54 4.17
N THR A 3 6.32 17.72 2.86
CA THR A 3 5.08 17.85 2.09
C THR A 3 4.50 16.46 1.92
N THR A 4 3.55 16.09 2.78
CA THR A 4 2.68 14.94 2.56
C THR A 4 2.02 15.12 1.20
N THR A 5 2.35 14.27 0.23
CA THR A 5 1.76 14.34 -1.10
C THR A 5 0.26 14.11 -0.95
N GLY A 6 -0.56 15.13 -1.24
CA GLY A 6 -2.02 15.14 -1.10
C GLY A 6 -2.77 14.18 -2.05
N ARG A 7 -2.17 13.04 -2.41
CA ARG A 7 -2.73 12.03 -3.32
C ARG A 7 -3.30 10.81 -2.60
N GLY A 8 -3.55 10.91 -1.29
CA GLY A 8 -4.24 9.87 -0.52
C GLY A 8 -3.35 8.74 0.00
N HIS A 9 -2.02 8.85 -0.07
CA HIS A 9 -1.05 7.93 0.56
C HIS A 9 -0.37 8.59 1.77
N GLY A 10 -0.04 7.80 2.81
CA GLY A 10 0.71 8.26 3.98
C GLY A 10 -0.14 8.75 5.16
N ALA A 11 0.50 9.34 6.18
CA ALA A 11 -0.05 9.48 7.54
C ALA A 11 -1.17 10.54 7.77
N ALA A 12 -1.63 11.25 6.73
CA ALA A 12 -2.53 12.40 6.90
C ALA A 12 -4.00 12.07 7.23
N ALA A 13 -4.41 10.80 7.32
CA ALA A 13 -5.78 10.41 7.64
C ALA A 13 -5.84 9.40 8.79
N HIS A 14 -6.88 9.51 9.62
CA HIS A 14 -7.14 8.61 10.75
C HIS A 14 -7.42 7.18 10.29
N GLY A 15 -6.90 6.19 11.02
CA GLY A 15 -7.14 4.76 10.78
C GLY A 15 -6.04 4.06 9.97
N GLY A 16 -5.95 2.74 10.16
CA GLY A 16 -4.91 1.87 9.62
C GLY A 16 -3.58 1.96 10.40
N LYS A 17 -2.80 0.88 10.36
CA LYS A 17 -1.48 0.79 10.99
C LYS A 17 -0.39 0.78 9.91
N PRO A 18 0.71 1.52 10.09
CA PRO A 18 1.87 1.40 9.22
C PRO A 18 2.47 0.00 9.32
N VAL A 19 2.58 -0.68 8.18
CA VAL A 19 3.13 -2.05 8.10
C VAL A 19 4.50 -2.11 7.43
N GLY A 20 4.98 -1.01 6.86
CA GLY A 20 6.31 -0.89 6.26
C GLY A 20 6.32 -0.02 5.01
N ARG A 21 7.51 0.22 4.45
CA ARG A 21 7.71 1.08 3.26
C ARG A 21 8.17 0.33 2.02
N ARG A 22 8.50 -0.95 2.15
CA ARG A 22 9.14 -1.73 1.09
C ARG A 22 8.15 -2.72 0.50
N VAL A 23 8.05 -2.78 -0.82
CA VAL A 23 7.25 -3.76 -1.54
C VAL A 23 8.15 -4.53 -2.48
N LYS A 24 8.08 -5.87 -2.42
CA LYS A 24 8.87 -6.74 -3.29
C LYS A 24 8.28 -6.74 -4.70
N LEU A 25 9.11 -6.45 -5.70
CA LEU A 25 8.67 -6.60 -7.09
C LEU A 25 8.51 -8.08 -7.45
N PRO A 26 7.56 -8.42 -8.34
CA PRO A 26 7.49 -9.74 -8.94
C PRO A 26 8.82 -10.10 -9.61
N ARG A 27 9.22 -11.37 -9.50
CA ARG A 27 10.49 -11.85 -10.05
C ARG A 27 10.51 -11.66 -11.58
N GLY A 28 11.55 -11.01 -12.08
CA GLY A 28 11.70 -10.74 -13.52
C GLY A 28 10.86 -9.57 -14.02
N ALA A 29 10.24 -8.78 -13.14
CA ALA A 29 9.56 -7.55 -13.54
C ALA A 29 10.54 -6.56 -14.17
N GLN A 30 10.19 -6.08 -15.37
CA GLN A 30 10.97 -5.14 -16.16
C GLN A 30 10.20 -3.84 -16.39
N ALA A 31 10.94 -2.80 -16.76
CA ALA A 31 10.38 -1.55 -17.22
C ALA A 31 9.65 -1.71 -18.57
N PRO A 32 8.66 -0.85 -18.89
CA PRO A 32 8.13 0.22 -18.06
C PRO A 32 7.31 -0.32 -16.88
N MET A 33 7.33 0.40 -15.75
CA MET A 33 6.58 0.04 -14.54
C MET A 33 5.68 1.18 -14.12
N LYS A 34 4.46 0.85 -13.72
CA LYS A 34 3.54 1.79 -13.05
C LYS A 34 3.18 1.24 -11.69
N VAL A 35 3.21 2.10 -10.68
CA VAL A 35 2.91 1.73 -9.29
C VAL A 35 1.66 2.48 -8.87
N PHE A 36 0.75 1.76 -8.25
CA PHE A 36 -0.52 2.30 -7.80
C PHE A 36 -0.70 2.02 -6.31
N ILE A 37 -1.30 2.97 -5.61
CA ILE A 37 -1.83 2.78 -4.26
C ILE A 37 -3.33 3.01 -4.35
N ASN A 38 -4.14 1.99 -4.04
CA ASN A 38 -5.60 2.05 -4.15
C ASN A 38 -6.09 2.57 -5.53
N GLY A 39 -5.42 2.13 -6.60
CA GLY A 39 -5.72 2.57 -7.97
C GLY A 39 -5.19 3.95 -8.38
N GLN A 40 -4.62 4.72 -7.46
CA GLN A 40 -4.00 6.02 -7.78
C GLN A 40 -2.54 5.84 -8.19
N GLU A 41 -2.18 6.29 -9.40
CA GLU A 41 -0.80 6.21 -9.90
C GLU A 41 0.16 7.04 -9.04
N GLN A 42 1.26 6.41 -8.65
CA GLN A 42 2.35 6.97 -7.87
C GLN A 42 3.51 7.37 -8.78
N VAL A 43 4.22 8.42 -8.40
CA VAL A 43 5.27 9.06 -9.22
C VAL A 43 6.64 8.64 -8.70
N LYS A 44 7.41 7.96 -9.55
CA LYS A 44 8.80 7.57 -9.25
C LYS A 44 9.66 8.82 -8.98
N GLY A 45 10.50 8.74 -7.94
CA GLY A 45 11.32 9.86 -7.45
C GLY A 45 10.59 10.80 -6.50
N LEU A 46 9.26 10.86 -6.57
CA LEU A 46 8.44 11.67 -5.66
C LEU A 46 7.83 10.82 -4.53
N ASP A 47 7.10 9.76 -4.85
CA ASP A 47 6.45 8.93 -3.82
C ASP A 47 7.27 7.69 -3.47
N TYR A 48 8.03 7.18 -4.45
CA TYR A 48 8.82 5.97 -4.26
C TYR A 48 10.10 5.98 -5.10
N THR A 49 11.02 5.10 -4.72
CA THR A 49 12.21 4.77 -5.50
C THR A 49 12.25 3.26 -5.78
N LEU A 50 13.04 2.85 -6.78
CA LEU A 50 13.29 1.44 -7.06
C LEU A 50 14.71 1.11 -6.62
N HIS A 51 14.87 0.08 -5.79
CA HIS A 51 16.17 -0.39 -5.33
C HIS A 51 16.14 -1.91 -5.19
N GLU A 52 17.13 -2.61 -5.77
CA GLU A 52 17.31 -4.06 -5.60
C GLU A 52 16.04 -4.93 -5.78
N GLY A 53 15.23 -4.62 -6.80
CA GLY A 53 13.98 -5.37 -7.05
C GLY A 53 12.87 -5.07 -6.03
N GLN A 54 12.93 -3.94 -5.37
CA GLN A 54 11.92 -3.46 -4.44
C GLN A 54 11.46 -2.05 -4.81
N ILE A 55 10.21 -1.76 -4.51
CA ILE A 55 9.67 -0.41 -4.45
C ILE A 55 9.84 0.06 -3.01
N ILE A 56 10.49 1.21 -2.81
CA ILE A 56 10.66 1.84 -1.50
C ILE A 56 9.86 3.13 -1.51
N PHE A 57 8.75 3.14 -0.78
CA PHE A 57 7.89 4.32 -0.61
C PHE A 57 8.49 5.30 0.39
N ARG A 58 8.20 6.58 0.18
CA ARG A 58 8.60 7.67 1.08
C ARG A 58 7.80 7.62 2.38
N GLU A 59 6.49 7.38 2.28
CA GLU A 59 5.58 7.23 3.41
C GLU A 59 5.24 5.75 3.64
N PRO A 60 4.91 5.34 4.88
CA PRO A 60 4.57 3.94 5.16
C PRO A 60 3.24 3.55 4.52
N ILE A 61 3.16 2.28 4.09
CA ILE A 61 1.92 1.66 3.66
C ILE A 61 1.06 1.35 4.90
N LEU A 62 -0.21 1.72 4.85
CA LEU A 62 -1.17 1.49 5.93
C LEU A 62 -2.06 0.29 5.62
N LYS A 63 -2.19 -0.66 6.56
CA LYS A 63 -3.16 -1.76 6.50
C LYS A 63 -4.18 -1.63 7.62
N GLU A 64 -5.32 -2.30 7.49
CA GLU A 64 -6.35 -2.22 8.52
C GLU A 64 -5.80 -2.68 9.87
N ASP A 65 -6.15 -1.94 10.94
CA ASP A 65 -5.79 -2.33 12.29
C ASP A 65 -7.03 -2.49 13.16
N PHE A 66 -7.26 -3.73 13.59
CA PHE A 66 -8.33 -4.08 14.51
C PHE A 66 -7.80 -4.39 15.91
N SER A 67 -6.50 -4.28 16.15
CA SER A 67 -5.87 -4.62 17.43
C SER A 67 -6.40 -3.72 18.56
N GLU A 68 -6.57 -2.43 18.30
CA GLU A 68 -7.08 -1.43 19.25
C GLU A 68 -8.61 -1.46 19.45
N LEU A 69 -9.35 -2.29 18.70
CA LEU A 69 -10.80 -2.39 18.92
C LEU A 69 -11.11 -3.17 20.22
N GLY A 70 -11.86 -2.53 21.11
CA GLY A 70 -12.43 -3.20 22.28
C GLY A 70 -13.32 -4.38 21.91
N LEU A 71 -13.41 -5.36 22.81
CA LEU A 71 -14.09 -6.65 22.57
C LEU A 71 -15.54 -6.48 22.07
N VAL A 72 -16.27 -5.51 22.63
CA VAL A 72 -17.65 -5.17 22.24
C VAL A 72 -17.73 -4.70 20.79
N ARG A 73 -16.80 -3.83 20.37
CA ARG A 73 -16.78 -3.31 18.99
C ARG A 73 -16.40 -4.41 17.98
N LYS A 74 -15.48 -5.31 18.35
CA LYS A 74 -15.17 -6.52 17.56
C LYS A 74 -16.39 -7.43 17.41
N ALA A 75 -17.15 -7.66 18.48
CA ALA A 75 -18.37 -8.46 18.43
C ALA A 75 -19.43 -7.84 17.51
N MET A 76 -19.63 -6.51 17.59
CA MET A 76 -20.56 -5.80 16.70
C MET A 76 -20.13 -5.85 15.23
N LEU A 77 -18.83 -5.71 14.93
CA LEU A 77 -18.28 -5.90 13.58
C LEU A 77 -18.51 -7.31 13.06
N GLY A 78 -18.24 -8.34 13.90
CA GLY A 78 -18.45 -9.74 13.54
C GLY A 78 -19.91 -10.09 13.27
N LEU A 79 -20.85 -9.39 13.91
CA LEU A 79 -22.29 -9.53 13.67
C LEU A 79 -22.82 -8.66 12.51
N GLY A 80 -21.96 -7.87 11.85
CA GLY A 80 -22.37 -6.95 10.78
C GLY A 80 -23.23 -5.77 11.27
N LEU A 81 -23.23 -5.48 12.56
CA LEU A 81 -24.04 -4.42 13.17
C LEU A 81 -23.40 -3.03 13.01
N VAL A 82 -22.09 -2.97 12.79
CA VAL A 82 -21.34 -1.73 12.56
C VAL A 82 -20.29 -1.93 11.47
N GLY A 83 -20.03 -0.88 10.67
CA GLY A 83 -18.96 -0.87 9.68
C GLY A 83 -17.57 -0.60 10.29
N SER A 84 -16.54 -0.95 9.51
CA SER A 84 -15.15 -0.57 9.73
C SER A 84 -14.76 0.53 8.74
N TYR A 85 -14.20 1.64 9.22
CA TYR A 85 -13.56 2.66 8.39
C TYR A 85 -12.05 2.70 8.68
N GLN A 86 -11.39 1.54 8.64
CA GLN A 86 -9.93 1.48 8.72
C GLN A 86 -9.31 1.68 7.32
N ARG A 87 -8.14 2.29 7.26
CA ARG A 87 -7.40 2.38 6.00
C ARG A 87 -6.78 1.04 5.66
N ASN A 88 -6.99 0.64 4.41
CA ASN A 88 -6.30 -0.48 3.80
C ASN A 88 -5.72 -0.01 2.47
N GLU A 89 -4.41 0.16 2.40
CA GLU A 89 -3.71 0.49 1.17
C GLU A 89 -3.28 -0.81 0.47
N THR A 90 -3.73 -0.98 -0.77
CA THR A 90 -3.23 -2.02 -1.68
C THR A 90 -2.21 -1.42 -2.62
N VAL A 91 -1.12 -2.16 -2.85
CA VAL A 91 -0.06 -1.76 -3.78
C VAL A 91 -0.13 -2.63 -5.01
N ASP A 92 -0.49 -2.03 -6.14
CA ASP A 92 -0.55 -2.71 -7.42
C ASP A 92 0.59 -2.21 -8.31
N VAL A 93 1.19 -3.13 -9.06
CA VAL A 93 2.30 -2.81 -9.95
C VAL A 93 2.03 -3.40 -11.31
N GLU A 94 2.01 -2.53 -12.30
CA GLU A 94 2.05 -2.93 -13.69
C GLU A 94 3.50 -3.00 -14.16
N TYR A 95 3.86 -4.07 -14.87
CA TYR A 95 5.24 -4.33 -15.31
C TYR A 95 5.29 -5.14 -16.61
N ALA A 96 6.42 -5.08 -17.30
CA ALA A 96 6.71 -5.96 -18.42
C ALA A 96 7.35 -7.27 -17.94
N LEU A 97 6.96 -8.38 -18.56
CA LEU A 97 7.61 -9.68 -18.40
C LEU A 97 7.65 -10.37 -19.78
N GLY A 98 8.84 -10.37 -20.39
CA GLY A 98 8.97 -10.69 -21.82
C GLY A 98 8.16 -9.69 -22.66
N ASP A 99 7.41 -10.19 -23.64
CA ASP A 99 6.63 -9.36 -24.57
C ASP A 99 5.24 -8.98 -24.04
N ARG A 100 4.95 -9.24 -22.75
CA ARG A 100 3.62 -9.05 -22.15
C ARG A 100 3.64 -8.06 -20.99
N ARG A 101 2.56 -7.31 -20.86
CA ARG A 101 2.26 -6.52 -19.65
C ARG A 101 1.51 -7.38 -18.64
N HIS A 102 1.90 -7.24 -17.38
CA HIS A 102 1.33 -7.94 -16.24
C HIS A 102 0.97 -6.95 -15.15
N LEU A 103 -0.03 -7.29 -14.34
CA LEU A 103 -0.41 -6.55 -13.13
C LEU A 103 -0.20 -7.49 -11.94
N GLY A 104 0.71 -7.11 -11.04
CA GLY A 104 0.82 -7.71 -9.72
C GLY A 104 -0.06 -6.92 -8.76
N SER A 105 -1.11 -7.55 -8.24
CA SER A 105 -2.07 -6.90 -7.35
C SER A 105 -1.80 -7.20 -5.87
N ASP A 106 -2.08 -6.21 -5.02
CA ASP A 106 -1.87 -6.22 -3.56
C ASP A 106 -0.55 -6.90 -3.16
N LEU A 107 0.54 -6.39 -3.72
CA LEU A 107 1.87 -6.94 -3.51
C LEU A 107 2.26 -6.88 -2.03
N THR A 108 3.02 -7.89 -1.60
CA THR A 108 3.47 -8.02 -0.21
C THR A 108 4.33 -6.83 0.21
N VAL A 109 3.86 -6.14 1.25
CA VAL A 109 4.63 -5.13 1.98
C VAL A 109 5.53 -5.84 2.99
N LEU A 110 6.82 -5.47 2.97
CA LEU A 110 7.80 -5.95 3.94
C LEU A 110 7.83 -4.99 5.14
N PRO A 111 7.88 -5.52 6.38
CA PRO A 111 8.06 -4.70 7.56
C PRO A 111 9.37 -3.92 7.50
N ASP A 112 9.38 -2.72 8.10
CA ASP A 112 10.59 -1.92 8.25
C ASP A 112 11.57 -2.57 9.23
#